data_AF-A0A382M1Y7-F1
#
_entry.id   AF-A0A382M1Y7-F1
#
_cell.length_a   1.000
_cell.length_b   1.000
_cell.length_c   1.000
_cell.angle_alpha   90.00
_cell.angle_beta   90.00
_cell.angle_gamma   90.00
#
_symmetry.space_group_name_H-M   'P 1'
#
loop_
_entity.id
_entity.type
_entity.pdbx_description
1 polymer ?
#
loop_
_entity_poly.entity_id
_entity_poly.type
_entity_poly.pdbx_seq_one_letter_code
_entity_poly.pdbx_strand_id
1 'polypeptide(L)'
;MNKIFLVTLSSFLFFASCSQFGENPSGDHLEEIKKSPNYDIEINRFKNRIENMWEQMSERDSFWDNPHKRISNNYFFNSAETVPENKLPEVKPPNIKEFIKSTESIKFIWFGHSTLLVN
;
A
#
# COMPACT_ATOMS: atom_id res chain seq x y z
N MET A 1 -34.77 -22.70 -14.93
CA MET A 1 -33.49 -22.29 -14.30
C MET A 1 -33.82 -21.37 -13.14
N ASN A 2 -33.32 -21.63 -11.93
CA ASN A 2 -33.72 -20.90 -10.73
C ASN A 2 -33.25 -19.43 -10.83
N LYS A 3 -34.14 -18.46 -10.56
CA LYS A 3 -33.81 -17.03 -10.70
C LYS A 3 -32.65 -16.62 -9.80
N ILE A 4 -32.54 -17.21 -8.62
CA ILE A 4 -31.43 -17.00 -7.68
C ILE A 4 -30.11 -17.47 -8.30
N PHE A 5 -30.10 -18.65 -8.93
CA PHE A 5 -28.91 -19.19 -9.60
C PHE A 5 -28.43 -18.28 -10.73
N LEU A 6 -29.36 -17.73 -11.52
CA LEU A 6 -29.07 -16.77 -12.59
C LEU A 6 -28.43 -15.48 -12.04
N VAL A 7 -28.96 -14.94 -10.95
CA VAL A 7 -28.43 -13.73 -10.31
C VAL A 7 -27.03 -13.99 -9.75
N THR A 8 -26.83 -15.10 -9.03
CA THR A 8 -25.51 -15.45 -8.47
C THR A 8 -24.47 -15.68 -9.58
N LEU A 9 -24.85 -16.34 -10.67
CA LEU A 9 -23.95 -16.60 -11.79
C LEU A 9 -23.59 -15.29 -12.52
N SER A 10 -24.58 -14.41 -12.73
CA SER A 10 -24.35 -13.11 -13.36
C SER A 10 -23.45 -12.21 -12.52
N SER A 11 -23.63 -12.19 -11.18
CA SER A 11 -22.76 -11.43 -10.28
C SER A 11 -21.33 -11.98 -10.28
N PHE A 12 -21.16 -13.31 -10.24
CA PHE A 12 -19.84 -13.93 -10.29
C PHE A 12 -19.08 -13.59 -11.58
N LEU A 13 -19.75 -13.67 -12.74
CA LEU A 13 -19.16 -13.30 -14.03
C LEU A 13 -18.80 -11.81 -14.09
N PHE A 14 -19.62 -10.93 -13.50
CA PHE A 14 -19.34 -9.50 -13.46
C PHE A 14 -18.09 -9.18 -12.62
N PHE A 15 -17.95 -9.79 -11.44
CA PHE A 15 -16.74 -9.62 -10.61
C PHE A 15 -15.49 -10.25 -11.22
N ALA A 16 -15.63 -11.38 -11.93
CA ALA A 16 -14.52 -12.02 -12.65
C ALA A 16 -14.04 -11.23 -13.88
N SER A 17 -14.85 -10.29 -14.39
CA SER A 17 -14.55 -9.53 -15.61
C SER A 17 -13.82 -8.20 -15.35
N CYS A 18 -13.57 -7.84 -14.09
CA CYS A 18 -12.75 -6.68 -13.75
C CYS A 18 -11.26 -7.05 -13.85
N SER A 19 -10.62 -6.76 -14.98
CA SER A 19 -9.16 -6.82 -15.15
C SER A 19 -8.45 -5.65 -14.43
N GLN A 20 -8.85 -5.33 -13.19
CA GLN A 20 -8.37 -4.15 -12.47
C GLN A 20 -7.08 -4.39 -11.67
N PHE A 21 -6.38 -5.49 -11.95
CA PHE A 21 -5.00 -5.66 -11.51
C PHE A 21 -4.11 -5.57 -12.73
N GLY A 22 -3.01 -4.81 -12.61
CA GLY A 22 -2.07 -4.57 -13.69
C GLY A 22 -1.69 -5.87 -14.39
N GLU A 23 -1.54 -5.80 -15.71
CA GLU A 23 -1.16 -6.96 -16.52
C GLU A 23 0.26 -7.42 -16.16
N ASN A 24 0.45 -8.74 -16.08
CA ASN A 24 1.80 -9.29 -15.91
C ASN A 24 2.63 -8.97 -17.15
N PRO A 25 3.90 -8.55 -16.98
CA PRO A 25 4.76 -8.23 -18.11
C PRO A 25 4.92 -9.44 -19.03
N SER A 26 4.84 -9.21 -20.34
CA SER A 26 4.99 -10.22 -21.38
C SER A 26 5.78 -9.69 -22.59
N GLY A 27 6.23 -10.60 -23.47
CA GLY A 27 6.98 -10.24 -24.68
C GLY A 27 8.24 -9.42 -24.38
N ASP A 28 8.49 -8.41 -25.20
CA ASP A 28 9.68 -7.55 -25.11
C ASP A 28 9.83 -6.86 -23.74
N HIS A 29 8.71 -6.51 -23.10
CA HIS A 29 8.72 -5.88 -21.78
C HIS A 29 9.25 -6.83 -20.70
N LEU A 30 8.87 -8.10 -20.77
CA LEU A 30 9.41 -9.12 -19.86
C LEU A 30 10.90 -9.36 -20.09
N GLU A 31 11.33 -9.37 -21.35
CA GLU A 31 12.75 -9.53 -21.70
C GLU A 31 13.61 -8.34 -21.24
N GLU A 32 13.04 -7.14 -21.21
CA GLU A 32 13.69 -5.97 -20.61
C GLU A 32 13.81 -6.11 -19.09
N ILE A 33 12.73 -6.53 -18.41
CA ILE A 33 12.71 -6.74 -16.95
C ILE A 33 13.75 -7.78 -16.51
N LYS A 34 13.89 -8.87 -17.26
CA LYS A 34 14.85 -9.96 -16.97
C LYS A 34 16.31 -9.52 -17.02
N LYS A 35 16.64 -8.38 -17.65
CA LYS A 35 18.01 -7.84 -17.67
C LYS A 35 18.42 -7.22 -16.33
N SER A 36 17.47 -6.96 -15.44
CA SER A 36 17.77 -6.39 -14.13
C SER A 36 18.60 -7.36 -13.28
N PRO A 37 19.68 -6.90 -12.62
CA PRO A 37 20.48 -7.77 -11.74
C PRO A 37 19.70 -8.27 -10.51
N ASN A 38 18.57 -7.64 -10.20
CA ASN A 38 17.70 -8.04 -9.08
C ASN A 38 16.55 -8.97 -9.52
N TYR A 39 16.43 -9.29 -10.81
CA TYR A 39 15.43 -10.24 -11.29
C TYR A 39 15.99 -11.66 -11.23
N ASP A 40 15.27 -12.55 -10.54
CA ASP A 40 15.62 -13.97 -10.53
C ASP A 40 14.82 -14.71 -11.61
N ILE A 41 15.56 -15.30 -12.54
CA ILE A 41 15.04 -16.01 -13.71
C ILE A 41 14.43 -17.36 -13.32
N GLU A 42 14.93 -18.02 -12.27
CA GLU A 42 14.45 -19.33 -11.85
C GLU A 42 13.04 -19.24 -11.23
N ILE A 43 12.83 -18.21 -10.39
CA ILE A 43 11.56 -17.97 -9.70
C ILE A 43 10.67 -16.93 -10.40
N ASN A 44 11.13 -16.37 -11.51
CA ASN A 44 10.44 -15.37 -12.33
C ASN A 44 9.88 -14.17 -11.53
N ARG A 45 10.70 -13.61 -10.63
CA ARG A 45 10.34 -12.42 -9.85
C ARG A 45 11.57 -11.65 -9.40
N PHE A 46 11.36 -10.41 -8.98
CA PHE A 46 12.41 -9.64 -8.31
C PHE A 46 12.76 -10.23 -6.94
N LYS A 47 14.06 -10.30 -6.64
CA LYS A 47 14.58 -10.61 -5.30
C LYS A 47 14.44 -9.39 -4.40
N ASN A 48 13.57 -9.51 -3.41
CA ASN A 48 13.49 -8.55 -2.33
C ASN A 48 14.69 -8.73 -1.38
N ARG A 49 15.14 -7.65 -0.74
CA ARG A 49 16.21 -7.70 0.27
C ARG A 49 15.89 -8.66 1.43
N ILE A 50 14.60 -8.79 1.75
CA ILE A 50 14.07 -9.75 2.73
C ILE A 50 13.02 -10.57 1.99
N GLU A 51 13.36 -11.79 1.58
CA GLU A 51 12.49 -12.61 0.73
C GLU A 51 11.23 -13.07 1.46
N ASN A 52 11.34 -13.38 2.75
CA ASN A 52 10.25 -13.96 3.55
C ASN A 52 9.54 -12.93 4.43
N MET A 53 9.55 -11.65 4.04
CA MET A 53 8.99 -10.57 4.87
C MET A 53 7.50 -10.78 5.12
N TRP A 54 6.75 -11.19 4.09
CA TRP A 54 5.31 -11.40 4.19
C TRP A 54 4.97 -12.58 5.08
N GLU A 55 5.71 -13.68 4.95
CA GLU A 55 5.61 -14.86 5.80
C GLU A 55 5.87 -14.48 7.26
N GLN A 56 6.98 -13.78 7.53
CA GLN A 56 7.33 -13.31 8.88
C GLN A 56 6.30 -12.33 9.47
N MET A 57 5.70 -11.47 8.64
CA MET A 57 4.62 -10.58 9.07
C MET A 57 3.35 -11.37 9.38
N SER A 58 3.00 -12.35 8.54
CA SER A 58 1.82 -13.19 8.72
C SER A 58 1.91 -14.10 9.94
N GLU A 59 3.10 -14.61 10.28
CA GLU A 59 3.32 -15.40 11.50
C GLU A 59 3.03 -14.63 12.78
N ARG A 60 3.25 -13.31 12.75
CA ARG A 60 3.03 -12.44 13.92
C ARG A 60 1.60 -11.91 13.99
N ASP A 61 0.96 -11.78 12.83
CA ASP A 61 -0.35 -11.18 12.69
C ASP A 61 -0.98 -11.67 11.37
N SER A 62 -1.65 -12.84 11.38
CA SER A 62 -2.51 -13.29 10.27
C SER A 62 -3.95 -12.82 10.46
N PHE A 63 -4.63 -12.46 9.37
CA PHE A 63 -6.06 -12.13 9.40
C PHE A 63 -6.88 -13.27 10.00
N TRP A 64 -6.49 -14.51 9.71
CA TRP A 64 -7.22 -15.71 10.10
C TRP A 64 -7.00 -16.12 11.56
N ASP A 65 -5.97 -15.61 12.24
CA ASP A 65 -5.74 -15.90 13.65
C ASP A 65 -6.80 -15.25 14.54
N ASN A 66 -7.35 -14.11 14.13
CA ASN A 66 -8.44 -13.44 14.82
C ASN A 66 -9.29 -12.56 13.87
N PRO A 67 -10.11 -13.17 12.99
CA PRO A 67 -10.87 -12.44 11.98
C PRO A 67 -11.89 -11.51 12.61
N HIS A 68 -12.46 -11.86 13.77
CA HIS A 68 -13.42 -11.00 14.47
C HIS A 68 -12.77 -9.69 14.94
N LYS A 69 -11.59 -9.76 15.58
CA LYS A 69 -10.84 -8.57 16.02
C LYS A 69 -10.40 -7.71 14.82
N ARG A 70 -10.03 -8.35 13.71
CA ARG A 70 -9.63 -7.67 12.46
C ARG A 70 -10.79 -6.95 11.79
N ILE A 71 -11.99 -7.53 11.85
CA ILE A 71 -13.20 -6.92 11.31
C ILE A 71 -13.72 -5.81 12.23
N SER A 72 -13.57 -5.92 13.55
CA SER A 72 -13.99 -4.88 14.48
C SER A 72 -13.02 -3.68 14.54
N ASN A 73 -11.72 -3.90 14.30
CA ASN A 73 -10.68 -2.87 14.27
C ASN A 73 -10.28 -2.47 12.84
N ASN A 74 -11.17 -2.59 11.85
CA ASN A 74 -10.87 -2.11 10.51
C ASN A 74 -11.34 -0.66 10.33
N TYR A 75 -10.68 0.06 9.41
CA TYR A 75 -11.01 1.44 9.05
C TYR A 75 -12.50 1.65 8.69
N PHE A 76 -13.22 0.59 8.32
CA PHE A 76 -14.61 0.66 7.86
C PHE A 76 -15.66 0.54 8.98
N PHE A 77 -15.37 -0.17 10.08
CA PHE A 77 -16.33 -0.44 11.16
C PHE A 77 -15.78 -0.12 12.56
N ASN A 78 -14.76 0.73 12.64
CA ASN A 78 -14.23 1.19 13.91
C ASN A 78 -15.07 2.36 14.46
N SER A 79 -15.55 2.24 15.71
CA SER A 79 -16.26 3.30 16.43
C SER A 79 -15.33 4.29 17.16
N ALA A 80 -14.01 4.11 17.03
CA ALA A 80 -13.03 5.02 17.62
C ALA A 80 -13.09 6.39 16.94
N GLU A 81 -12.96 7.45 17.73
CA GLU A 81 -12.87 8.82 17.25
C GLU A 81 -11.57 9.02 16.46
N THR A 82 -11.67 9.11 15.13
CA THR A 82 -10.51 9.27 14.24
C THR A 82 -10.14 10.73 13.98
N VAL A 83 -10.91 11.67 14.55
CA VAL A 83 -10.72 13.10 14.39
C VAL A 83 -10.39 13.70 15.74
N PRO A 84 -9.28 14.43 15.90
CA PRO A 84 -8.98 15.07 17.17
C PRO A 84 -10.05 16.13 17.48
N GLU A 85 -10.47 16.22 18.75
CA GLU A 85 -11.47 17.21 19.21
C GLU A 85 -11.05 18.66 18.90
N ASN A 86 -9.74 18.90 18.88
CA ASN A 86 -9.15 20.20 18.64
C ASN A 86 -8.18 20.14 17.46
N LYS A 87 -8.02 21.27 16.77
CA LYS A 87 -7.03 21.40 15.70
C LYS A 87 -5.62 21.14 16.24
N LEU A 88 -4.87 20.31 15.52
CA LEU A 88 -3.46 20.09 15.83
C LEU A 88 -2.66 21.38 15.61
N PRO A 89 -1.63 21.63 16.43
CA PRO A 89 -0.75 22.76 16.23
C PRO A 89 -0.04 22.66 14.89
N GLU A 90 -0.04 23.76 14.14
CA GLU A 90 0.59 23.85 12.83
C GLU A 90 1.38 25.16 12.71
N VAL A 91 2.55 25.10 12.04
CA VAL A 91 3.38 26.27 11.81
C VAL A 91 3.00 26.86 10.44
N LYS A 92 2.38 28.04 10.44
CA LYS A 92 1.97 28.75 9.22
C LYS A 92 2.41 30.22 9.25
N PRO A 93 3.21 30.72 8.29
CA PRO A 93 3.90 29.96 7.24
C PRO A 93 5.13 29.22 7.79
N PRO A 94 5.60 28.15 7.12
CA PRO A 94 6.88 27.54 7.47
C PRO A 94 8.03 28.54 7.29
N ASN A 95 9.07 28.41 8.10
CA ASN A 95 10.23 29.29 8.03
C ASN A 95 11.16 28.92 6.86
N ILE A 96 10.79 29.36 5.66
CA ILE A 96 11.55 29.10 4.43
C ILE A 96 12.95 29.70 4.47
N LYS A 97 13.13 30.85 5.13
CA LYS A 97 14.45 31.50 5.23
C LYS A 97 15.45 30.62 5.96
N GLU A 98 15.04 30.01 7.05
CA GLU A 98 15.89 29.07 7.80
C GLU A 98 16.07 27.75 7.03
N PHE A 99 15.02 27.29 6.37
CA PHE A 99 15.05 26.07 5.58
C PHE A 99 16.08 26.12 4.44
N ILE A 100 16.27 27.25 3.77
CA ILE A 100 17.20 27.38 2.64
C ILE A 100 18.68 27.48 3.06
N LYS A 101 19.00 27.90 4.29
CA LYS A 101 20.39 28.05 4.74
C LYS A 101 21.17 26.74 4.63
N SER A 102 22.45 26.76 4.26
CA SER A 102 23.26 25.53 4.22
C SER A 102 23.50 25.01 5.64
N THR A 103 23.38 23.69 5.82
CA THR A 103 23.71 22.97 7.06
C THR A 103 24.45 21.68 6.72
N GLU A 104 25.18 21.12 7.68
CA GLU A 104 25.83 19.80 7.50
C GLU A 104 24.82 18.63 7.55
N SER A 105 23.59 18.91 7.99
CA SER A 105 22.49 17.95 8.09
C SER A 105 21.37 18.24 7.09
N ILE A 106 20.60 17.19 6.77
CA ILE A 106 19.38 17.27 5.96
C ILE A 106 18.28 17.95 6.78
N LYS A 107 17.58 18.89 6.15
CA LYS A 107 16.39 19.54 6.71
C LYS A 107 15.15 19.09 5.96
N PHE A 108 14.03 19.01 6.69
CA PHE A 108 12.74 18.75 6.08
C PHE A 108 11.64 19.61 6.67
N ILE A 109 10.67 19.96 5.83
CA ILE A 109 9.38 20.53 6.23
C ILE A 109 8.32 19.46 5.96
N TRP A 110 7.55 19.10 6.99
CA TRP A 110 6.41 18.20 6.86
C TRP A 110 5.13 19.01 6.65
N PHE A 111 4.50 18.83 5.48
CA PHE A 111 3.24 19.49 5.12
C PHE A 111 2.01 18.65 5.48
N GLY A 112 2.20 17.57 6.24
CA GLY A 112 1.15 16.62 6.60
C GLY A 112 1.12 15.40 5.69
N HIS A 113 0.51 14.32 6.19
CA HIS A 113 0.42 13.01 5.52
C HIS A 113 1.78 12.56 4.99
N SER A 114 1.89 12.34 3.67
CA SER A 114 3.09 11.87 2.99
C SER A 114 3.82 12.97 2.20
N THR A 115 3.58 14.25 2.52
CA THR A 115 4.21 15.38 1.81
C THR A 115 5.37 15.96 2.63
N LEU A 116 6.58 15.79 2.13
CA LEU A 116 7.81 16.30 2.71
C LEU A 116 8.56 17.15 1.69
N LEU A 117 9.05 18.32 2.10
CA LEU A 117 10.02 19.11 1.34
C LEU A 117 11.38 18.96 2.01
N VAL A 118 12.41 18.62 1.23
CA VAL A 118 13.75 18.26 1.73
C VAL A 118 14.79 19.20 1.13
N ASN A 119 15.75 19.65 1.94
CA ASN A 119 16.91 20.47 1.55
C ASN A 119 18.16 20.02 2.31
#